data_AF-A0AAU1TBQ0-F1
#
_entry.id   AF-A0AAU1TBQ0-F1
#
_cell.length_a   1.000
_cell.length_b   1.000
_cell.length_c   1.000
_cell.angle_alpha   90.00
_cell.angle_beta   90.00
_cell.angle_gamma   90.00
#
_symmetry.space_group_name_H-M   'P 1'
#
loop_
_entity.id
_entity.type
_entity.pdbx_description
1 polymer ?
#
loop_
_entity_poly.entity_id
_entity_poly.type
_entity_poly.pdbx_seq_one_letter_code
_entity_poly.pdbx_strand_id
1 'polypeptide(L)'
;MSFRLSDGTPQDLRVRVQGVPVDSYPALPPEVARGTVRRVTVVGEEILHRRCREVTQFGTPELACLIDDMFATNAVADGAAIAANQVDVDLQLFVWDITDDWGVRHVGHIANPVLDELPAAQRVLAEESEGCLSVPGPYKLVPRPDHAVVRGRDRDGSPLVIEGRGYFARCLQHETDHLYGRTYLDRLARRERNAALREMEDTKDSVFARRAARAAELGK
;
A
#
# COMPACT_ATOMS: atom_id res chain seq x y z
N MET A 1 18.16 14.76 -14.73
CA MET A 1 18.91 15.38 -13.61
C MET A 1 19.25 14.25 -12.65
N SER A 2 20.53 13.90 -12.50
CA SER A 2 20.96 12.77 -11.66
C SER A 2 21.02 13.21 -10.20
N PHE A 3 20.11 12.73 -9.35
CA PHE A 3 20.26 12.82 -7.90
C PHE A 3 21.35 11.83 -7.47
N ARG A 4 22.40 12.33 -6.82
CA ARG A 4 23.45 11.49 -6.22
C ARG A 4 23.10 11.28 -4.74
N LEU A 5 23.27 10.06 -4.24
CA LEU A 5 23.33 9.81 -2.80
C LEU A 5 24.57 10.52 -2.23
N SER A 6 24.58 10.76 -0.92
CA SER A 6 25.63 11.51 -0.20
C SER A 6 27.05 10.94 -0.33
N ASP A 7 27.20 9.72 -0.86
CA ASP A 7 28.45 9.02 -1.13
C ASP A 7 28.92 9.10 -2.60
N GLY A 8 28.13 9.71 -3.49
CA GLY A 8 28.47 9.85 -4.91
C GLY A 8 28.20 8.61 -5.78
N THR A 9 27.61 7.54 -5.23
CA THR A 9 27.20 6.36 -6.00
C THR A 9 26.00 6.70 -6.88
N PRO A 10 26.00 6.36 -8.19
CA PRO A 10 24.83 6.52 -9.04
C PRO A 10 23.65 5.71 -8.49
N GLN A 11 22.53 6.37 -8.23
CA GLN A 11 21.33 5.69 -7.76
C GLN A 11 20.77 4.82 -8.89
N ASP A 12 20.55 3.54 -8.62
CA ASP A 12 19.91 2.63 -9.57
C ASP A 12 18.40 2.89 -9.60
N LEU A 13 17.97 3.61 -10.64
CA LEU A 13 16.59 4.03 -10.88
C LEU A 13 15.70 2.97 -11.57
N ARG A 14 16.22 1.74 -11.78
CA ARG A 14 15.40 0.67 -12.37
C ARG A 14 14.16 0.37 -11.52
N VAL A 15 13.08 -0.06 -12.15
CA VAL A 15 11.90 -0.52 -11.43
C VAL A 15 12.28 -1.70 -10.52
N ARG A 16 11.74 -1.74 -9.30
CA ARG A 16 11.87 -2.87 -8.38
C ARG A 16 10.58 -3.70 -8.44
N VAL A 17 10.68 -4.94 -8.93
CA VAL A 17 9.56 -5.90 -8.92
C VAL A 17 9.84 -6.93 -7.85
N GLN A 18 8.97 -7.03 -6.84
CA GLN A 18 9.22 -7.85 -5.64
C GLN A 18 10.59 -7.57 -4.99
N GLY A 19 11.02 -6.30 -4.99
CA GLY A 19 12.32 -5.86 -4.47
C GLY A 19 13.51 -6.08 -5.41
N VAL A 20 13.34 -6.76 -6.54
CA VAL A 20 14.41 -7.06 -7.50
C VAL A 20 14.44 -6.01 -8.62
N PRO A 21 15.60 -5.40 -8.94
CA PRO A 21 15.70 -4.48 -10.06
C PRO A 21 15.48 -5.19 -11.40
N VAL A 22 14.65 -4.61 -12.27
CA VAL A 22 14.37 -5.11 -13.62
C VAL A 22 14.73 -4.07 -14.68
N ASP A 23 15.18 -4.51 -15.85
CA ASP A 23 15.62 -3.61 -16.92
C ASP A 23 14.45 -2.89 -17.62
N SER A 24 13.26 -3.47 -17.57
CA SER A 24 12.02 -2.85 -18.04
C SER A 24 10.80 -3.39 -17.30
N TYR A 25 9.77 -2.55 -17.16
CA TYR A 25 8.47 -2.93 -16.63
C TYR A 25 7.39 -2.07 -17.31
N PRO A 26 6.21 -2.62 -17.65
CA PRO A 26 5.15 -1.84 -18.29
C PRO A 26 4.63 -0.72 -17.39
N ALA A 27 4.07 0.35 -17.98
CA ALA A 27 3.55 1.49 -17.25
C ALA A 27 2.45 1.09 -16.25
N LEU A 28 1.56 0.18 -16.65
CA LEU A 28 0.62 -0.48 -15.76
C LEU A 28 1.07 -1.92 -15.50
N PRO A 29 1.00 -2.43 -14.26
CA PRO A 29 1.28 -3.83 -13.97
C PRO A 29 0.35 -4.74 -14.79
N PRO A 30 0.84 -5.86 -15.36
CA PRO A 30 0.00 -6.81 -16.11
C PRO A 30 -1.23 -7.32 -15.32
N GLU A 31 -1.11 -7.35 -14.00
CA GLU A 31 -2.16 -7.67 -13.03
C GLU A 31 -3.39 -6.77 -13.22
N VAL A 32 -3.17 -5.48 -13.51
CA VAL A 32 -4.24 -4.52 -13.77
C VAL A 32 -5.10 -4.98 -14.94
N ALA A 33 -4.50 -5.49 -16.03
CA ALA A 33 -5.27 -5.94 -17.18
C ALA A 33 -6.12 -7.19 -16.86
N ARG A 34 -5.58 -8.13 -16.07
CA ARG A 34 -6.24 -9.39 -15.72
C ARG A 34 -7.33 -9.24 -14.64
N GLY A 35 -7.13 -8.32 -13.70
CA GLY A 35 -7.98 -8.17 -12.53
C GLY A 35 -9.31 -7.48 -12.79
N THR A 36 -10.26 -7.74 -11.90
CA THR A 36 -11.56 -7.07 -11.80
C THR A 36 -11.55 -6.09 -10.63
N VAL A 37 -12.07 -4.89 -10.84
CA VAL A 37 -12.12 -3.87 -9.78
C VAL A 37 -13.09 -4.30 -8.68
N ARG A 38 -12.65 -4.18 -7.44
CA ARG A 38 -13.44 -4.44 -6.23
C ARG A 38 -13.86 -3.13 -5.57
N ARG A 39 -14.94 -3.21 -4.78
CA ARG A 39 -15.35 -2.10 -3.89
C ARG A 39 -14.26 -1.89 -2.85
N VAL A 40 -13.84 -0.64 -2.67
CA VAL A 40 -12.98 -0.27 -1.55
C VAL A 40 -13.83 -0.13 -0.29
N THR A 41 -13.55 -0.95 0.72
CA THR A 41 -14.11 -0.87 2.08
C THR A 41 -13.69 0.45 2.74
N VAL A 42 -14.61 1.14 3.41
CA VAL A 42 -14.36 2.41 4.09
C VAL A 42 -14.43 2.31 5.61
N VAL A 43 -13.74 3.21 6.30
CA VAL A 43 -13.68 3.23 7.78
C VAL A 43 -15.08 3.24 8.40
N GLY A 44 -15.25 2.45 9.47
CA GLY A 44 -16.55 2.14 10.08
C GLY A 44 -17.04 0.72 9.78
N GLU A 45 -16.54 0.09 8.72
CA GLU A 45 -16.78 -1.33 8.42
C GLU A 45 -15.88 -2.24 9.28
N GLU A 46 -16.46 -3.32 9.85
CA GLU A 46 -15.81 -4.17 10.86
C GLU A 46 -14.48 -4.79 10.41
N ILE A 47 -14.37 -5.17 9.13
CA ILE A 47 -13.20 -5.85 8.58
C ILE A 47 -11.91 -5.00 8.67
N LEU A 48 -12.03 -3.67 8.75
CA LEU A 48 -10.89 -2.77 8.91
C LEU A 48 -10.40 -2.65 10.36
N HIS A 49 -11.15 -3.20 11.33
CA HIS A 49 -10.91 -3.02 12.77
C HIS A 49 -10.58 -4.33 13.48
N ARG A 50 -10.22 -5.38 12.74
CA ARG A 50 -9.74 -6.66 13.27
C ARG A 50 -8.53 -7.18 12.50
N ARG A 51 -7.72 -7.98 13.18
CA ARG A 51 -6.59 -8.66 12.55
C ARG A 51 -7.08 -9.63 11.49
N CYS A 52 -6.44 -9.60 10.32
CA CYS A 52 -6.75 -10.48 9.21
C CYS A 52 -6.20 -11.89 9.43
N ARG A 53 -6.84 -12.90 8.83
CA ARG A 53 -6.33 -14.29 8.85
C ARG A 53 -5.07 -14.43 7.99
N GLU A 54 -4.18 -15.33 8.38
CA GLU A 54 -2.99 -15.63 7.57
C GLU A 54 -3.38 -16.33 6.26
N VAL A 55 -2.66 -16.00 5.20
CA VAL A 55 -2.68 -16.75 3.94
C VAL A 55 -2.03 -18.10 4.20
N THR A 56 -2.75 -19.17 3.90
CA THR A 56 -2.29 -20.57 4.03
C THR A 56 -2.28 -21.32 2.71
N GLN A 57 -3.03 -20.84 1.72
CA GLN A 57 -3.14 -21.42 0.39
C GLN A 57 -2.31 -20.60 -0.60
N PHE A 58 -1.07 -21.05 -0.84
CA PHE A 58 -0.14 -20.44 -1.79
C PHE A 58 -0.14 -21.19 -3.12
N GLY A 59 0.25 -20.52 -4.20
CA GLY A 59 0.34 -21.07 -5.55
C GLY A 59 -1.02 -21.41 -6.17
N THR A 60 -2.11 -20.91 -5.60
CA THR A 60 -3.46 -21.20 -6.08
C THR A 60 -3.94 -20.15 -7.09
N PRO A 61 -4.78 -20.52 -8.07
CA PRO A 61 -5.44 -19.56 -8.96
C PRO A 61 -6.26 -18.51 -8.21
N GLU A 62 -6.86 -18.87 -7.07
CA GLU A 62 -7.67 -17.98 -6.25
C GLU A 62 -6.84 -16.84 -5.65
N LEU A 63 -5.65 -17.15 -5.11
CA LEU A 63 -4.74 -16.12 -4.58
C LEU A 63 -4.19 -15.23 -5.71
N ALA A 64 -3.85 -15.82 -6.86
CA ALA A 64 -3.39 -15.06 -8.01
C ALA A 64 -4.48 -14.10 -8.54
N CYS A 65 -5.73 -14.57 -8.63
CA CYS A 65 -6.87 -13.75 -9.04
C CYS A 65 -7.13 -12.60 -8.05
N LEU A 66 -7.04 -12.87 -6.74
CA LEU A 66 -7.16 -11.82 -5.73
C LEU A 66 -6.09 -10.74 -5.87
N ILE A 67 -4.84 -11.13 -6.10
CA ILE A 67 -3.74 -10.17 -6.34
C ILE A 67 -4.04 -9.32 -7.59
N ASP A 68 -4.48 -9.96 -8.68
CA ASP A 68 -4.87 -9.25 -9.91
C ASP A 68 -5.98 -8.22 -9.64
N ASP A 69 -7.04 -8.61 -8.94
CA ASP A 69 -8.15 -7.73 -8.55
C ASP A 69 -7.68 -6.56 -7.67
N MET A 70 -6.77 -6.82 -6.74
CA MET A 70 -6.22 -5.79 -5.85
C MET A 70 -5.39 -4.77 -6.64
N PHE A 71 -4.58 -5.20 -7.60
CA PHE A 71 -3.86 -4.27 -8.50
C PHE A 71 -4.81 -3.45 -9.38
N ALA A 72 -5.83 -4.07 -9.96
CA ALA A 72 -6.85 -3.36 -10.73
C ALA A 72 -7.57 -2.31 -9.87
N THR A 73 -7.93 -2.68 -8.64
CA THR A 73 -8.58 -1.78 -7.68
C THR A 73 -7.66 -0.64 -7.26
N ASN A 74 -6.40 -0.93 -6.95
CA ASN A 74 -5.40 0.09 -6.59
C ASN A 74 -5.18 1.09 -7.74
N ALA A 75 -5.07 0.59 -8.97
CA ALA A 75 -4.88 1.43 -10.17
C ALA A 75 -6.07 2.36 -10.40
N VAL A 76 -7.31 1.88 -10.29
CA VAL A 76 -8.53 2.70 -10.40
C VAL A 76 -8.66 3.69 -9.23
N ALA A 77 -8.20 3.31 -8.06
CA ALA A 77 -8.20 4.17 -6.89
C ALA A 77 -7.11 5.24 -6.91
N ASP A 78 -6.17 5.18 -7.87
CA ASP A 78 -4.95 5.99 -7.94
C ASP A 78 -4.14 5.89 -6.64
N GLY A 79 -4.09 4.68 -6.08
CA GLY A 79 -3.43 4.38 -4.81
C GLY A 79 -1.98 3.95 -4.98
N ALA A 80 -1.19 4.14 -3.93
CA ALA A 80 0.17 3.60 -3.84
C ALA A 80 0.19 2.10 -3.50
N ALA A 81 -0.81 1.66 -2.73
CA ALA A 81 -0.98 0.28 -2.29
C ALA A 81 -2.42 0.05 -1.78
N ILE A 82 -2.77 -1.22 -1.62
CA ILE A 82 -4.04 -1.64 -1.03
C ILE A 82 -3.89 -3.00 -0.30
N ALA A 83 -4.44 -3.10 0.90
CA ALA A 83 -4.54 -4.30 1.70
C ALA A 83 -5.84 -5.08 1.43
N ALA A 84 -5.83 -6.40 1.61
CA ALA A 84 -6.95 -7.27 1.22
C ALA A 84 -8.24 -6.96 1.99
N ASN A 85 -8.16 -6.53 3.26
CA ASN A 85 -9.34 -6.12 4.01
C ASN A 85 -9.98 -4.83 3.48
N GLN A 86 -9.23 -4.02 2.72
CA GLN A 86 -9.78 -2.86 2.01
C GLN A 86 -10.56 -3.26 0.74
N VAL A 87 -10.51 -4.52 0.33
CA VAL A 87 -11.37 -5.09 -0.74
C VAL A 87 -12.29 -6.20 -0.20
N ASP A 88 -12.63 -6.09 1.08
CA ASP A 88 -13.52 -6.99 1.82
C ASP A 88 -13.04 -8.46 1.88
N VAL A 89 -11.72 -8.66 1.90
CA VAL A 89 -11.10 -9.99 2.01
C VAL A 89 -10.26 -10.10 3.27
N ASP A 90 -10.65 -11.03 4.14
CA ASP A 90 -9.99 -11.30 5.42
C ASP A 90 -8.74 -12.18 5.25
N LEU A 91 -7.69 -11.61 4.66
CA LEU A 91 -6.39 -12.24 4.46
C LEU A 91 -5.26 -11.23 4.71
N GLN A 92 -4.16 -11.69 5.31
CA GLN A 92 -2.93 -10.90 5.45
C GLN A 92 -2.20 -10.84 4.10
N LEU A 93 -2.64 -9.95 3.22
CA LEU A 93 -2.08 -9.72 1.90
C LEU A 93 -2.23 -8.23 1.54
N PHE A 94 -1.19 -7.63 0.98
CA PHE A 94 -1.29 -6.34 0.32
C PHE A 94 -0.47 -6.30 -0.97
N VAL A 95 -0.84 -5.39 -1.87
CA VAL A 95 -0.12 -5.10 -3.13
C VAL A 95 0.30 -3.64 -3.17
N TRP A 96 1.35 -3.32 -3.91
CA TRP A 96 1.82 -1.94 -4.11
C TRP A 96 2.24 -1.69 -5.56
N ASP A 97 2.03 -0.46 -6.00
CA ASP A 97 2.58 0.13 -7.22
C ASP A 97 2.84 1.62 -6.93
N ILE A 98 4.06 1.93 -6.53
CA ILE A 98 4.41 3.21 -5.91
C ILE A 98 5.75 3.69 -6.44
N THR A 99 5.85 4.98 -6.77
CA THR A 99 7.15 5.63 -7.02
C THR A 99 7.60 6.32 -5.74
N ASP A 100 8.80 5.98 -5.27
CA ASP A 100 9.35 6.54 -4.04
C ASP A 100 9.87 7.98 -4.22
N ASP A 101 10.34 8.58 -3.13
CA ASP A 101 10.82 9.96 -3.09
C ASP A 101 12.03 10.23 -4.00
N TRP A 102 12.69 9.17 -4.48
CA TRP A 102 13.85 9.23 -5.35
C TRP A 102 13.54 8.86 -6.80
N GLY A 103 12.27 8.65 -7.14
CA GLY A 103 11.85 8.31 -8.50
C GLY A 103 12.02 6.83 -8.86
N VAL A 104 12.28 5.96 -7.88
CA VAL A 104 12.31 4.50 -8.11
C VAL A 104 10.89 3.97 -7.95
N ARG A 105 10.37 3.33 -8.99
CA ARG A 105 9.08 2.64 -8.93
C ARG A 105 9.23 1.25 -8.35
N HIS A 106 8.43 0.93 -7.34
CA HIS A 106 8.33 -0.36 -6.68
C HIS A 106 6.97 -0.97 -6.99
N VAL A 107 6.96 -2.23 -7.41
CA VAL A 107 5.74 -2.99 -7.73
C VAL A 107 5.84 -4.37 -7.09
N GLY A 108 4.77 -4.82 -6.44
CA GLY A 108 4.78 -6.14 -5.84
C GLY A 108 3.62 -6.43 -4.91
N HIS A 109 3.75 -7.55 -4.20
CA HIS A 109 2.78 -8.04 -3.25
C HIS A 109 3.47 -8.86 -2.16
N ILE A 110 2.87 -8.90 -0.98
CA ILE A 110 3.38 -9.67 0.14
C ILE A 110 2.25 -10.25 0.97
N ALA A 111 2.36 -11.53 1.26
CA ALA A 111 1.47 -12.27 2.13
C ALA A 111 2.12 -12.48 3.50
N ASN A 112 1.29 -12.49 4.54
CA ASN A 112 1.67 -12.64 5.95
C ASN A 112 2.83 -11.70 6.35
N PRO A 113 2.71 -10.37 6.10
CA PRO A 113 3.79 -9.44 6.40
C PRO A 113 4.03 -9.30 7.90
N VAL A 114 5.31 -9.26 8.25
CA VAL A 114 5.83 -8.96 9.59
C VAL A 114 6.78 -7.78 9.45
N LEU A 115 6.44 -6.67 10.07
CA LEU A 115 7.30 -5.49 10.16
C LEU A 115 8.39 -5.74 11.21
N ASP A 116 9.64 -5.58 10.81
CA ASP A 116 10.78 -5.70 11.73
C ASP A 116 10.78 -4.56 12.75
N GLU A 117 11.03 -4.91 14.01
CA GLU A 117 11.24 -3.91 15.04
C GLU A 117 12.62 -3.27 14.92
N LEU A 118 12.65 -1.98 14.59
CA LEU A 118 13.88 -1.20 14.65
C LEU A 118 14.25 -0.93 16.12
N PRO A 119 15.54 -1.11 16.51
CA PRO A 119 16.04 -0.66 17.80
C PRO A 119 15.72 0.83 18.02
N ALA A 120 15.38 1.21 19.26
CA ALA A 120 14.97 2.59 19.57
C ALA A 120 15.99 3.64 19.12
N ALA A 121 17.29 3.36 19.24
CA ALA A 121 18.36 4.26 18.82
C ALA A 121 18.47 4.46 17.29
N GLN A 122 17.86 3.57 16.50
CA GLN A 122 17.86 3.63 15.02
C GLN A 122 16.52 4.13 14.47
N ARG A 123 15.52 4.37 15.34
CA ARG A 123 14.18 4.78 14.93
C ARG A 123 14.13 6.29 14.74
N VAL A 124 14.32 6.74 13.51
CA VAL A 124 14.09 8.13 13.11
C VAL A 124 12.64 8.25 12.66
N LEU A 125 11.86 9.09 13.35
CA LEU A 125 10.47 9.35 12.95
C LEU A 125 10.44 10.49 11.92
N ALA A 126 9.80 10.24 10.80
CA ALA A 126 9.41 11.25 9.83
C ALA A 126 7.91 11.51 9.95
N GLU A 127 7.52 12.77 10.15
CA GLU A 127 6.13 13.20 10.18
C GLU A 127 5.74 13.72 8.80
N GLU A 128 5.08 12.86 8.04
CA GLU A 128 4.81 13.07 6.62
C GLU A 128 3.33 12.88 6.30
N SER A 129 2.90 13.43 5.16
CA SER A 129 1.51 13.32 4.70
C SER A 129 1.14 11.87 4.34
N GLU A 130 0.01 11.41 4.87
CA GLU A 130 -0.56 10.08 4.66
C GLU A 130 -2.06 10.20 4.35
N GLY A 131 -2.49 9.50 3.31
CA GLY A 131 -3.90 9.29 2.96
C GLY A 131 -4.21 7.78 2.97
N CYS A 132 -5.48 7.43 2.84
CA CYS A 132 -5.91 6.03 2.84
C CYS A 132 -7.07 5.82 1.86
N LEU A 133 -7.04 4.74 1.08
CA LEU A 133 -8.14 4.45 0.16
C LEU A 133 -9.48 4.20 0.89
N SER A 134 -9.42 3.71 2.12
CA SER A 134 -10.55 3.48 3.04
C SER A 134 -10.96 4.71 3.85
N VAL A 135 -10.22 5.82 3.77
CA VAL A 135 -10.59 7.13 4.34
C VAL A 135 -10.51 8.16 3.21
N PRO A 136 -11.43 8.11 2.23
CA PRO A 136 -11.35 8.89 1.00
C PRO A 136 -11.38 10.39 1.27
N GLY A 137 -10.36 11.10 0.76
CA GLY A 137 -10.28 12.56 0.78
C GLY A 137 -9.15 13.09 1.67
N PRO A 138 -9.23 12.92 3.00
CA PRO A 138 -8.27 13.51 3.92
C PRO A 138 -6.85 12.98 3.78
N TYR A 139 -5.91 13.91 3.90
CA TYR A 139 -4.50 13.62 4.17
C TYR A 139 -4.12 14.25 5.51
N LYS A 140 -3.36 13.54 6.34
CA LYS A 140 -2.86 14.05 7.62
C LYS A 140 -1.39 13.70 7.80
N LEU A 141 -0.71 14.50 8.62
CA LEU A 141 0.66 14.22 9.03
C LEU A 141 0.65 13.05 10.03
N VAL A 142 1.43 12.01 9.74
CA VAL A 142 1.51 10.81 10.56
C VAL A 142 2.99 10.47 10.82
N PRO A 143 3.43 10.44 12.09
CA PRO A 143 4.79 10.07 12.41
C PRO A 143 5.00 8.56 12.23
N ARG A 144 5.94 8.18 11.36
CA ARG A 144 6.40 6.80 11.17
C ARG A 144 7.92 6.73 11.08
N PRO A 145 8.53 5.59 11.48
CA PRO A 145 9.90 5.27 11.09
C PRO A 145 10.14 5.56 9.60
N ASP A 146 11.22 6.28 9.29
CA ASP A 146 11.64 6.64 7.93
C ASP A 146 12.21 5.45 7.14
N HIS A 147 12.41 4.32 7.81
CA HIS A 147 12.93 3.06 7.30
C HIS A 147 12.03 1.92 7.77
N ALA A 148 11.81 0.95 6.90
CA ALA A 148 11.03 -0.25 7.21
C ALA A 148 11.59 -1.47 6.50
N VAL A 149 11.64 -2.59 7.21
CA VAL A 149 11.90 -3.91 6.64
C VAL A 149 10.68 -4.77 6.95
N VAL A 150 10.06 -5.34 5.92
CA VAL A 150 8.91 -6.24 6.05
C VAL A 150 9.30 -7.60 5.50
N ARG A 151 9.10 -8.63 6.32
CA ARG A 151 9.28 -10.04 5.93
C ARG A 151 7.92 -10.68 5.68
N GLY A 152 7.85 -11.60 4.74
CA GLY A 152 6.62 -12.32 4.44
C GLY A 152 6.85 -13.38 3.38
N ARG A 153 5.84 -13.62 2.56
CA ARG A 153 5.87 -14.58 1.46
C ARG A 153 5.34 -13.96 0.17
N ASP A 154 5.84 -14.43 -0.96
CA ASP A 154 5.20 -14.16 -2.24
C ASP A 154 3.93 -15.01 -2.43
N ARG A 155 3.35 -14.99 -3.63
CA ARG A 155 2.09 -15.70 -3.94
C ARG A 155 2.27 -17.22 -3.97
N ASP A 156 3.49 -17.68 -4.20
CA ASP A 156 3.86 -19.09 -4.31
C ASP A 156 4.37 -19.64 -2.97
N GLY A 157 4.45 -18.78 -1.94
CA GLY A 157 4.83 -19.12 -0.58
C GLY A 157 6.33 -18.96 -0.30
N SER A 158 7.11 -18.49 -1.28
CA SER A 158 8.55 -18.28 -1.14
C SER A 158 8.82 -17.11 -0.18
N PRO A 159 9.83 -17.21 0.70
CA PRO A 159 10.19 -16.11 1.59
C PRO A 159 10.52 -14.83 0.83
N LEU A 160 10.00 -13.71 1.31
CA LEU A 160 10.22 -12.39 0.74
C LEU A 160 10.67 -11.41 1.83
N VAL A 161 11.62 -10.54 1.51
CA VAL A 161 12.03 -9.42 2.36
C VAL A 161 11.99 -8.16 1.52
N ILE A 162 11.21 -7.18 1.95
CA ILE A 162 11.08 -5.89 1.29
C ILE A 162 11.56 -4.81 2.24
N GLU A 163 12.51 -4.00 1.77
CA GLU A 163 13.08 -2.89 2.51
C GLU A 163 12.80 -1.59 1.77
N GLY A 164 12.41 -0.56 2.52
CA GLY A 164 12.11 0.75 1.99
C GLY A 164 12.56 1.88 2.90
N ARG A 165 12.67 3.06 2.32
CA ARG A 165 12.84 4.34 3.03
C ARG A 165 11.78 5.34 2.58
N GLY A 166 11.61 6.42 3.35
CA GLY A 166 10.74 7.53 2.99
C GLY A 166 9.30 7.10 2.69
N TYR A 167 8.75 7.53 1.56
CA TYR A 167 7.38 7.22 1.17
C TYR A 167 7.12 5.71 1.04
N PHE A 168 8.07 4.92 0.53
CA PHE A 168 7.90 3.48 0.43
C PHE A 168 7.91 2.80 1.81
N ALA A 169 8.77 3.23 2.74
CA ALA A 169 8.73 2.74 4.12
C ALA A 169 7.39 3.03 4.80
N ARG A 170 6.83 4.23 4.59
CA ARG A 170 5.51 4.62 5.11
C ARG A 170 4.40 3.73 4.55
N CYS A 171 4.42 3.47 3.24
CA CYS A 171 3.48 2.56 2.58
C CYS A 171 3.53 1.16 3.19
N LEU A 172 4.71 0.56 3.31
CA LEU A 172 4.87 -0.78 3.90
C LEU A 172 4.28 -0.88 5.32
N GLN A 173 4.51 0.15 6.14
CA GLN A 173 3.98 0.21 7.50
C GLN A 173 2.46 0.44 7.53
N HIS A 174 1.94 1.28 6.63
CA HIS A 174 0.50 1.54 6.49
C HIS A 174 -0.28 0.28 6.14
N GLU A 175 0.16 -0.42 5.09
CA GLU A 175 -0.52 -1.64 4.64
C GLU A 175 -0.40 -2.77 5.67
N THR A 176 0.74 -2.85 6.36
CA THR A 176 0.89 -3.79 7.48
C THR A 176 -0.10 -3.44 8.60
N ASP A 177 -0.21 -2.18 9.01
CA ASP A 177 -1.18 -1.74 10.03
C ASP A 177 -2.63 -2.14 9.65
N HIS A 178 -3.01 -1.98 8.37
CA HIS A 178 -4.33 -2.41 7.87
C HIS A 178 -4.61 -3.88 8.17
N LEU A 179 -3.65 -4.77 7.91
CA LEU A 179 -3.80 -6.20 8.14
C LEU A 179 -3.87 -6.59 9.62
N TYR A 180 -3.43 -5.69 10.52
CA TYR A 180 -3.61 -5.81 11.97
C TYR A 180 -4.88 -5.10 12.49
N GLY A 181 -5.75 -4.62 11.59
CA GLY A 181 -7.01 -3.96 11.95
C GLY A 181 -6.82 -2.51 12.43
N ARG A 182 -5.79 -1.83 11.94
CA ARG A 182 -5.47 -0.44 12.28
C ARG A 182 -5.44 0.41 11.02
N THR A 183 -5.87 1.65 11.16
CA THR A 183 -5.79 2.68 10.13
C THR A 183 -4.87 3.80 10.60
N TYR A 184 -4.45 4.69 9.70
CA TYR A 184 -3.67 5.86 10.10
C TYR A 184 -4.41 6.77 11.11
N LEU A 185 -5.76 6.75 11.09
CA LEU A 185 -6.59 7.50 12.03
C LEU A 185 -6.35 7.09 13.50
N ASP A 186 -5.92 5.85 13.74
CA ASP A 186 -5.60 5.34 15.08
C ASP A 186 -4.30 5.95 15.63
N ARG A 187 -3.48 6.57 14.78
CA ARG A 187 -2.26 7.28 15.16
C ARG A 187 -2.48 8.76 15.43
N LEU A 188 -3.65 9.31 15.08
CA LEU A 188 -3.94 10.73 15.23
C LEU A 188 -4.49 11.08 16.62
N ALA A 189 -4.28 12.32 17.04
CA ALA A 189 -5.01 12.84 18.19
C ALA A 189 -6.51 12.85 17.92
N ARG A 190 -7.34 12.64 18.96
CA ARG A 190 -8.80 12.55 18.83
C ARG A 190 -9.42 13.71 18.03
N ARG A 191 -8.91 14.94 18.23
CA ARG A 191 -9.40 16.14 17.52
C ARG A 191 -9.12 16.04 16.02
N GLU A 192 -7.93 15.61 15.64
CA GLU A 192 -7.49 15.49 14.24
C GLU A 192 -8.20 14.34 13.53
N ARG A 193 -8.37 13.20 14.20
CA ARG A 193 -9.20 12.09 13.71
C ARG A 193 -10.63 12.55 13.41
N ASN A 194 -11.26 13.27 14.33
CA ASN A 194 -12.62 13.78 14.12
C ASN A 194 -12.69 14.78 12.96
N ALA A 195 -11.64 15.58 12.76
CA ALA A 195 -11.56 16.50 11.62
C ALA A 195 -11.40 15.74 10.30
N ALA A 196 -10.55 14.71 10.25
CA ALA A 196 -10.38 13.84 9.08
C ALA A 196 -11.70 13.15 8.70
N LEU A 197 -12.44 12.60 9.67
CA LEU A 197 -13.72 11.95 9.39
C LEU A 197 -14.78 12.92 8.83
N ARG A 198 -14.82 14.17 9.31
CA ARG A 198 -15.71 15.20 8.76
C ARG A 198 -15.33 15.55 7.32
N GLU A 199 -14.04 15.78 7.08
CA GLU A 199 -13.53 16.05 5.74
C GLU A 199 -13.78 14.89 4.78
N MET A 200 -13.68 13.63 5.23
CA MET A 200 -14.05 12.45 4.45
C MET A 200 -15.54 12.49 4.07
N GLU A 201 -16.45 12.76 5.01
CA GLU A 201 -17.88 12.85 4.71
C GLU A 201 -18.18 13.92 3.67
N ASP A 202 -17.48 15.06 3.71
CA ASP A 202 -17.67 16.17 2.76
C ASP A 202 -17.10 15.86 1.36
N THR A 203 -16.11 14.97 1.24
CA THR A 203 -15.33 14.79 0.00
C THR A 203 -15.48 13.41 -0.66
N LYS A 204 -15.96 12.39 0.06
CA LYS A 204 -15.99 10.98 -0.42
C LYS A 204 -16.70 10.79 -1.76
N ASP A 205 -17.80 11.49 -1.99
CA ASP A 205 -18.57 11.34 -3.24
C ASP A 205 -17.77 11.81 -4.45
N SER A 206 -17.00 12.89 -4.31
CA SER A 206 -16.11 13.39 -5.36
C SER A 206 -14.95 12.44 -5.64
N VAL A 207 -14.43 11.78 -4.59
CA VAL A 207 -13.38 10.76 -4.71
C VAL A 207 -13.93 9.54 -5.45
N PHE A 208 -15.12 9.07 -5.09
CA PHE A 208 -15.76 7.94 -5.76
C PHE A 208 -16.09 8.23 -7.22
N ALA A 209 -16.57 9.44 -7.53
CA ALA A 209 -16.81 9.86 -8.92
C ALA A 209 -15.52 9.84 -9.76
N ARG A 210 -14.39 10.32 -9.21
CA ARG A 210 -13.08 10.24 -9.86
C ARG A 210 -12.63 8.80 -10.11
N ARG A 211 -12.82 7.92 -9.12
CA ARG A 211 -12.51 6.48 -9.27
C ARG A 211 -13.36 5.85 -10.38
N ALA A 212 -14.66 6.16 -10.45
CA ALA A 212 -15.54 5.66 -11.50
C ALA A 212 -15.11 6.15 -12.90
N ALA A 213 -14.73 7.42 -13.05
CA ALA A 213 -14.20 7.94 -14.30
C ALA A 213 -12.91 7.21 -14.72
N ARG A 214 -11.99 6.99 -13.77
CA ARG A 214 -10.74 6.26 -14.02
C ARG A 214 -10.95 4.79 -14.35
N ALA A 215 -11.95 4.14 -13.75
CA ALA A 215 -12.34 2.78 -14.14
C ALA A 215 -12.73 2.73 -15.63
N ALA A 216 -13.55 3.67 -16.08
CA ALA A 216 -13.92 3.78 -17.49
C ALA A 216 -12.71 4.03 -18.41
N GLU A 217 -11.77 4.90 -18.00
CA GLU A 217 -10.52 5.15 -18.74
C GLU A 217 -9.64 3.91 -18.87
N LEU A 218 -9.58 3.08 -17.83
CA LEU A 218 -8.81 1.83 -17.79
C LEU A 218 -9.56 0.64 -18.40
N GLY A 219 -10.79 0.82 -18.87
CA GLY A 219 -11.63 -0.26 -19.40
C GLY A 219 -12.02 -1.29 -18.35
N LYS A 220 -12.33 -0.82 -17.14
CA LYS A 220 -12.68 -1.61 -15.96
C LYS A 220 -14.11 -1.40 -15.48
#